data_AF-A0AAW3PLA8-F1
#
_entry.id   AF-A0AAW3PLA8-F1
#
_cell.length_a   1.000
_cell.length_b   1.000
_cell.length_c   1.000
_cell.angle_alpha   90.00
_cell.angle_beta   90.00
_cell.angle_gamma   90.00
#
_symmetry.space_group_name_H-M   'P 1'
#
loop_
_entity.id
_entity.type
_entity.pdbx_description
1 polymer ?
#
loop_
_entity_poly.entity_id
_entity_poly.type
_entity_poly.pdbx_seq_one_letter_code
_entity_poly.pdbx_strand_id
1 'polypeptide(L)'
;MSFATILVRWLAGRLSGATVPPNPLHAAAGHAVPRRPLRWRAPWLGWQLLSWCVLTLLAPPIWMIGTLLLINASSDQPLFWTLAMAIVPVANGVAIVATNQRHHRVPFTRRSTVALFMFFVAMAIGCTLFVLLLWRSHSIAALVGPLAVDGDDARPAMLAFWVAGLAAMFGVTSSAHASIAHAWLAFEA
;
A
#
# COMPACT_ATOMS: atom_id res chain seq x y z
N MET A 1 -26.69 -17.57 -4.31
CA MET A 1 -25.71 -17.16 -3.27
C MET A 1 -24.60 -16.38 -3.95
N SER A 2 -24.27 -15.18 -3.46
CA SER A 2 -23.35 -14.24 -4.13
C SER A 2 -21.88 -14.51 -3.77
N PHE A 3 -20.95 -14.22 -4.69
CA PHE A 3 -19.51 -14.29 -4.42
C PHE A 3 -19.09 -13.49 -3.18
N ALA A 4 -19.77 -12.37 -2.92
CA ALA A 4 -19.53 -11.55 -1.74
C ALA A 4 -19.80 -12.31 -0.43
N THR A 5 -20.85 -13.14 -0.37
CA THR A 5 -21.16 -13.92 0.84
C THR A 5 -20.20 -15.06 1.06
N ILE A 6 -19.64 -15.66 0.00
CA ILE A 6 -18.59 -16.68 0.12
C ILE A 6 -17.28 -16.05 0.60
N LEU A 7 -16.91 -14.89 0.05
CA LEU A 7 -15.69 -14.16 0.42
C LEU A 7 -15.74 -13.68 1.87
N VAL A 8 -16.87 -13.13 2.31
CA VAL A 8 -17.07 -12.71 3.71
C VAL A 8 -17.03 -13.90 4.66
N ARG A 9 -17.65 -15.03 4.30
CA ARG A 9 -17.61 -16.25 5.14
C ARG A 9 -16.21 -16.85 5.21
N TRP A 10 -15.45 -16.79 4.12
CA TRP A 10 -14.06 -17.22 4.07
C TRP A 10 -13.14 -16.30 4.89
N LEU A 11 -13.33 -14.98 4.81
CA LEU A 11 -12.63 -13.99 5.65
C LEU A 11 -12.98 -14.15 7.12
N ALA A 12 -14.26 -14.35 7.44
CA ALA A 12 -14.73 -14.56 8.80
C ALA A 12 -14.11 -15.82 9.42
N GLY A 13 -14.13 -16.95 8.71
CA GLY A 13 -13.50 -18.19 9.17
C GLY A 13 -11.98 -18.12 9.32
N ARG A 14 -11.31 -17.26 8.54
CA ARG A 14 -9.87 -16.99 8.67
C ARG A 14 -9.54 -16.07 9.85
N LEU A 15 -10.48 -15.20 10.25
CA LEU A 15 -10.32 -14.26 11.37
C LEU A 15 -10.73 -14.88 12.72
N SER A 16 -11.67 -15.83 12.73
CA SER A 16 -12.16 -16.49 13.94
C SER A 16 -11.38 -17.75 14.34
N GLY A 17 -10.19 -17.96 13.77
CA GLY A 17 -9.30 -19.06 14.13
C GLY A 17 -8.83 -18.99 15.59
N ALA A 18 -9.52 -19.73 16.44
CA ALA A 18 -9.22 -20.16 17.81
C ALA A 18 -9.62 -19.22 18.97
N THR A 19 -10.88 -19.33 19.40
CA THR A 19 -11.26 -19.17 20.81
C THR A 19 -11.98 -20.43 21.29
N VAL A 20 -11.20 -21.41 21.75
CA VAL A 20 -11.70 -22.44 22.67
C VAL A 20 -11.84 -21.75 24.04
N PRO A 21 -12.99 -21.85 24.74
CA PRO A 21 -13.13 -21.23 26.05
C PRO A 21 -12.15 -21.90 27.04
N PRO A 22 -11.31 -21.13 27.75
CA PRO A 22 -10.36 -21.70 28.70
C PRO A 22 -11.09 -22.23 29.93
N ASN A 23 -10.85 -23.49 30.27
CA ASN A 23 -11.17 -24.07 31.56
C ASN A 23 -10.38 -23.30 32.65
N PRO A 24 -11.01 -22.71 33.68
CA PRO A 24 -10.35 -21.76 34.60
C PRO A 24 -9.22 -22.33 35.47
N LEU A 25 -8.96 -23.65 35.42
CA LEU A 25 -8.09 -24.33 36.37
C LEU A 25 -6.66 -24.60 35.87
N HIS A 26 -6.25 -24.08 34.70
CA HIS A 26 -4.87 -24.27 34.16
C HIS A 26 -4.14 -22.95 33.84
N ALA A 27 -4.50 -21.86 34.51
CA ALA A 27 -3.99 -20.51 34.27
C ALA A 27 -2.50 -20.26 34.67
N ALA A 28 -1.69 -21.30 34.87
CA ALA A 28 -0.34 -21.16 35.41
C ALA A 28 0.73 -21.99 34.66
N ALA A 29 0.66 -22.09 33.33
CA ALA A 29 1.80 -22.50 32.49
C ALA A 29 1.53 -22.18 31.00
N GLY A 30 1.29 -20.91 30.68
CA GLY A 30 1.22 -20.46 29.29
C GLY A 30 2.59 -20.55 28.63
N HIS A 31 2.99 -21.74 28.18
CA HIS A 31 4.09 -21.91 27.25
C HIS A 31 3.76 -21.05 26.03
N ALA A 32 4.42 -19.91 25.89
CA ALA A 32 4.36 -19.12 24.68
C ALA A 32 4.86 -20.03 23.54
N VAL A 33 3.92 -20.62 22.78
CA VAL A 33 4.27 -21.47 21.64
C VAL A 33 5.18 -20.64 20.74
N PRO A 34 6.43 -21.07 20.49
CA PRO A 34 7.35 -20.29 19.68
C PRO A 34 6.74 -20.09 18.30
N ARG A 35 6.45 -18.84 17.94
CA ARG A 35 5.88 -18.52 16.63
C ARG A 35 6.94 -18.78 15.58
N ARG A 36 6.71 -19.81 14.78
CA ARG A 36 7.58 -20.13 13.64
C ARG A 36 7.63 -18.93 12.68
N PRO A 37 8.81 -18.57 12.16
CA PRO A 37 8.91 -17.53 11.15
C PRO A 37 8.12 -17.94 9.90
N LEU A 38 7.51 -16.95 9.26
CA LEU A 38 6.88 -17.11 7.95
C LEU A 38 7.92 -17.58 6.96
N ARG A 39 7.50 -18.43 6.02
CA ARG A 39 8.39 -18.95 4.97
C ARG A 39 8.07 -18.25 3.66
N TRP A 40 9.10 -17.96 2.87
CA TRP A 40 8.90 -17.54 1.49
C TRP A 40 8.25 -18.66 0.68
N ARG A 41 7.30 -18.31 -0.19
CA ARG A 41 6.81 -19.23 -1.20
C ARG A 41 7.89 -19.52 -2.24
N ALA A 42 7.98 -20.78 -2.65
CA ALA A 42 8.79 -21.19 -3.79
C ALA A 42 7.93 -21.32 -5.07
N PRO A 43 8.44 -20.97 -6.26
CA PRO A 43 9.74 -20.33 -6.51
C PRO A 43 9.74 -18.84 -6.12
N TRP A 44 10.76 -18.41 -5.37
CA TRP A 44 10.79 -17.09 -4.74
C TRP A 44 10.63 -15.94 -5.73
N LEU A 45 11.47 -15.90 -6.78
CA LEU A 45 11.45 -14.80 -7.75
C LEU A 45 10.11 -14.69 -8.49
N GLY A 46 9.49 -15.83 -8.82
CA GLY A 46 8.19 -15.86 -9.49
C GLY A 46 7.09 -15.23 -8.65
N TRP A 47 7.03 -15.55 -7.36
CA TRP A 47 6.05 -14.95 -6.44
C TRP A 47 6.31 -13.47 -6.16
N GLN A 48 7.56 -13.03 -6.17
CA GLN A 48 7.92 -11.62 -6.03
C GLN A 48 7.50 -10.81 -7.27
N LEU A 49 7.79 -11.31 -8.47
CA LEU A 49 7.38 -10.67 -9.73
C LEU A 49 5.86 -10.68 -9.89
N LEU A 50 5.21 -11.81 -9.60
CA LEU A 50 3.75 -11.91 -9.64
C LEU A 50 3.12 -10.92 -8.67
N SER A 51 3.65 -10.84 -7.44
CA SER A 51 3.23 -9.80 -6.50
C SER A 51 3.39 -8.43 -7.17
N TRP A 52 4.60 -8.05 -7.58
CA TRP A 52 4.87 -6.74 -8.18
C TRP A 52 3.91 -6.36 -9.32
N CYS A 53 3.63 -7.29 -10.24
CA CYS A 53 2.64 -7.11 -11.31
C CYS A 53 1.23 -6.89 -10.75
N VAL A 54 0.75 -7.77 -9.88
CA VAL A 54 -0.61 -7.70 -9.30
C VAL A 54 -0.79 -6.41 -8.50
N LEU A 55 0.20 -6.03 -7.70
CA LEU A 55 0.17 -4.84 -6.84
C LEU A 55 0.05 -3.56 -7.67
N THR A 56 0.79 -3.51 -8.79
CA THR A 56 0.79 -2.38 -9.73
C THR A 56 -0.52 -2.31 -10.49
N LEU A 57 -0.97 -3.42 -11.10
CA LEU A 57 -2.18 -3.47 -11.91
C LEU A 57 -3.45 -3.23 -11.10
N LEU A 58 -3.47 -3.60 -9.82
CA LEU A 58 -4.63 -3.37 -8.95
C LEU A 58 -4.61 -2.02 -8.23
N ALA A 59 -3.57 -1.20 -8.44
CA ALA A 59 -3.47 0.08 -7.76
C ALA A 59 -4.54 1.07 -8.26
N PRO A 60 -5.40 1.61 -7.36
CA PRO A 60 -6.39 2.61 -7.72
C PRO A 60 -5.84 3.81 -8.51
N PRO A 61 -4.64 4.37 -8.21
CA PRO A 61 -4.10 5.48 -8.99
C PRO A 61 -3.86 5.13 -10.47
N ILE A 62 -3.47 3.89 -10.79
CA ILE A 62 -3.30 3.43 -12.18
C ILE A 62 -4.65 3.49 -12.92
N TRP A 63 -5.71 2.99 -12.30
CA TRP A 63 -7.04 3.01 -12.92
C TRP A 63 -7.64 4.41 -12.99
N MET A 64 -7.51 5.21 -11.93
CA MET A 64 -8.03 6.58 -11.92
C MET A 64 -7.34 7.43 -12.99
N ILE A 65 -6.01 7.48 -13.01
CA ILE A 65 -5.25 8.27 -13.98
C ILE A 65 -5.48 7.73 -15.39
N GLY A 66 -5.43 6.40 -15.58
CA GLY A 66 -5.68 5.77 -16.87
C GLY A 66 -7.07 6.09 -17.42
N THR A 67 -8.10 6.04 -16.58
CA THR A 67 -9.48 6.38 -16.99
C THR A 67 -9.61 7.86 -17.33
N LEU A 68 -9.01 8.75 -16.55
CA LEU A 68 -8.99 10.19 -16.85
C LEU A 68 -8.34 10.48 -18.21
N LEU A 69 -7.21 9.84 -18.49
CA LEU A 69 -6.52 9.97 -19.78
C LEU A 69 -7.29 9.34 -20.95
N LEU A 70 -8.08 8.30 -20.71
CA LEU A 70 -8.97 7.72 -21.73
C LEU A 70 -10.17 8.61 -22.03
N ILE A 71 -10.73 9.30 -21.02
CA ILE A 71 -11.82 10.26 -21.21
C ILE A 71 -11.31 11.48 -21.97
N ASN A 72 -10.17 12.02 -21.55
CA ASN A 72 -9.53 13.12 -22.23
C ASN A 72 -8.01 12.99 -22.15
N ALA A 73 -7.40 12.69 -23.29
CA ALA A 73 -5.95 12.61 -23.40
C ALA A 73 -5.27 13.99 -23.44
N SER A 74 -6.02 15.08 -23.65
CA SER A 74 -5.45 16.42 -23.65
C SER A 74 -5.09 16.81 -22.21
N SER A 75 -3.79 16.92 -21.96
CA SER A 75 -3.27 17.53 -20.74
C SER A 75 -2.12 18.44 -21.09
N ASP A 76 -2.07 19.60 -20.45
CA ASP A 76 -0.95 20.53 -20.57
C ASP A 76 0.36 19.93 -19.99
N GLN A 77 0.27 18.79 -19.28
CA GLN A 77 1.39 18.12 -18.63
C GLN A 77 1.34 16.59 -18.82
N PRO A 78 1.52 16.08 -20.05
CA PRO A 78 1.38 14.64 -20.33
C PRO A 78 2.39 13.78 -19.55
N LEU A 79 3.61 14.27 -19.37
CA LEU A 79 4.66 13.57 -18.61
C LEU A 79 4.32 13.43 -17.11
N PHE A 80 3.55 14.37 -16.55
CA PHE A 80 3.17 14.33 -15.14
C PHE A 80 2.36 13.05 -14.85
N TRP A 81 1.35 12.76 -15.68
CA TRP A 81 0.49 11.61 -15.48
C TRP A 81 1.22 10.28 -15.68
N THR A 82 2.09 10.18 -16.69
CA THR A 82 2.92 9.00 -16.89
C THR A 82 3.85 8.75 -15.71
N LEU A 83 4.50 9.80 -15.19
CA LEU A 83 5.37 9.69 -14.02
C LEU A 83 4.58 9.38 -12.75
N ALA A 84 3.39 9.97 -12.57
CA ALA A 84 2.51 9.67 -11.45
C ALA A 84 2.11 8.19 -11.43
N MET A 85 1.79 7.61 -12.59
CA MET A 85 1.55 6.17 -12.71
C MET A 85 2.81 5.34 -12.42
N ALA A 86 3.98 5.78 -12.90
CA ALA A 86 5.25 5.08 -12.71
C ALA A 86 5.73 5.05 -11.24
N ILE A 87 5.29 5.99 -10.39
CA ILE A 87 5.61 5.97 -8.96
C ILE A 87 5.09 4.70 -8.29
N VAL A 88 3.91 4.21 -8.69
CA VAL A 88 3.28 3.02 -8.09
C VAL A 88 4.16 1.77 -8.15
N PRO A 89 4.61 1.29 -9.34
CA PRO A 89 5.48 0.13 -9.42
C PRO A 89 6.84 0.36 -8.76
N VAL A 90 7.38 1.59 -8.78
CA VAL A 90 8.66 1.92 -8.13
C VAL A 90 8.54 1.81 -6.62
N ALA A 91 7.55 2.46 -6.00
CA ALA A 91 7.34 2.43 -4.56
C ALA A 91 7.07 1.01 -4.05
N ASN A 92 6.22 0.26 -4.75
CA ASN A 92 5.94 -1.14 -4.41
C ASN A 92 7.17 -2.03 -4.59
N GLY A 93 7.96 -1.84 -5.66
CA GLY A 93 9.20 -2.57 -5.89
C GLY A 93 10.23 -2.36 -4.79
N VAL A 94 10.47 -1.11 -4.39
CA VAL A 94 11.39 -0.81 -3.28
C VAL A 94 10.87 -1.39 -1.96
N ALA A 95 9.56 -1.31 -1.69
CA ALA A 95 8.98 -1.87 -0.48
C ALA A 95 9.10 -3.41 -0.42
N ILE A 96 8.99 -4.10 -1.55
CA ILE A 96 9.27 -5.54 -1.65
C ILE A 96 10.74 -5.82 -1.31
N VAL A 97 11.68 -5.09 -1.92
CA VAL A 97 13.12 -5.27 -1.65
C VAL A 97 13.45 -5.01 -0.17
N ALA A 98 12.92 -3.93 0.40
CA ALA A 98 13.10 -3.62 1.82
C ALA A 98 12.51 -4.71 2.72
N THR A 99 11.34 -5.25 2.36
CA THR A 99 10.69 -6.36 3.09
C THR A 99 11.53 -7.62 3.03
N ASN A 100 12.10 -7.93 1.86
CA ASN A 100 13.02 -9.05 1.67
C ASN A 100 14.26 -8.90 2.55
N GLN A 101 14.94 -7.75 2.45
CA GLN A 101 16.13 -7.45 3.25
C GLN A 101 15.85 -7.53 4.75
N ARG A 102 14.71 -6.98 5.20
CA ARG A 102 14.31 -7.06 6.60
C ARG A 102 14.05 -8.50 7.02
N HIS A 103 13.30 -9.28 6.24
CA HIS A 103 12.97 -10.67 6.59
C HIS A 103 14.22 -11.56 6.65
N HIS A 104 15.23 -11.30 5.82
CA HIS A 104 16.52 -12.00 5.88
C HIS A 104 17.29 -11.73 7.18
N ARG A 105 17.19 -10.51 7.73
CA ARG A 105 17.88 -10.14 8.98
C ARG A 105 17.07 -10.47 10.23
N VAL A 106 15.77 -10.18 10.20
CA VAL A 106 14.82 -10.38 11.30
C VAL A 106 13.54 -10.98 10.72
N PRO A 107 13.39 -12.32 10.77
CA PRO A 107 12.26 -12.99 10.17
C PRO A 107 10.92 -12.55 10.76
N PHE A 108 9.97 -12.28 9.87
CA PHE A 108 8.60 -11.99 10.24
C PHE A 108 7.89 -13.25 10.73
N THR A 109 7.09 -13.13 11.78
CA THR A 109 6.28 -14.23 12.33
C THR A 109 4.79 -14.09 12.03
N ARG A 110 4.36 -12.93 11.48
CA ARG A 110 2.95 -12.61 11.19
C ARG A 110 2.82 -11.82 9.89
N ARG A 111 1.80 -12.17 9.08
CA ARG A 111 1.51 -11.48 7.81
C ARG A 111 1.11 -10.02 8.00
N SER A 112 0.43 -9.70 9.11
CA SER A 112 0.07 -8.32 9.43
C SER A 112 1.30 -7.44 9.66
N THR A 113 2.37 -7.98 10.26
CA THR A 113 3.62 -7.25 10.48
C THR A 113 4.38 -7.02 9.17
N VAL A 114 4.32 -7.98 8.24
CA VAL A 114 4.84 -7.82 6.87
C VAL A 114 4.07 -6.70 6.17
N ALA A 115 2.74 -6.79 6.14
CA ALA A 115 1.88 -5.82 5.48
C ALA A 115 2.07 -4.41 6.04
N LEU A 116 2.12 -4.25 7.36
CA LEU A 116 2.32 -2.94 7.99
C LEU A 116 3.70 -2.35 7.66
N PHE A 117 4.76 -3.18 7.67
CA PHE A 117 6.09 -2.72 7.28
C PHE A 117 6.16 -2.30 5.82
N MET A 118 5.67 -3.14 4.92
CA MET A 118 5.62 -2.84 3.49
C MET A 118 4.80 -1.59 3.22
N PHE A 119 3.66 -1.42 3.91
CA PHE A 119 2.79 -0.26 3.79
C PHE A 119 3.53 1.02 4.11
N PHE A 120 4.21 1.10 5.26
CA PHE A 120 4.94 2.31 5.63
C PHE A 120 6.10 2.62 4.68
N VAL A 121 6.82 1.62 4.20
CA VAL A 121 7.90 1.83 3.23
C VAL A 121 7.35 2.32 1.89
N ALA A 122 6.33 1.65 1.34
CA ALA A 122 5.72 2.03 0.07
C ALA A 122 5.05 3.41 0.16
N MET A 123 4.33 3.68 1.25
CA MET A 123 3.69 4.96 1.54
C MET A 123 4.72 6.10 1.58
N ALA A 124 5.81 5.95 2.35
CA ALA A 124 6.84 6.97 2.47
C ALA A 124 7.49 7.27 1.11
N ILE A 125 7.84 6.23 0.35
CA ILE A 125 8.44 6.39 -0.98
C ILE A 125 7.45 7.01 -1.96
N GLY A 126 6.22 6.50 -2.01
CA GLY A 126 5.16 6.99 -2.88
C GLY A 126 4.84 8.46 -2.63
N CYS A 127 4.62 8.85 -1.37
CA CYS A 127 4.39 10.25 -1.00
C CYS A 127 5.59 11.14 -1.35
N THR A 128 6.81 10.70 -1.04
CA THR A 128 8.02 11.50 -1.32
C THR A 128 8.18 11.73 -2.82
N LEU A 129 8.07 10.67 -3.63
CA LEU A 129 8.18 10.78 -5.08
C LEU A 129 7.04 11.63 -5.68
N PHE A 130 5.83 11.51 -5.14
CA PHE A 130 4.69 12.28 -5.62
C PHE A 130 4.80 13.77 -5.29
N VAL A 131 5.24 14.11 -4.08
CA VAL A 131 5.55 15.51 -3.71
C VAL A 131 6.68 16.07 -4.56
N LEU A 132 7.76 15.30 -4.78
CA LEU A 132 8.85 15.69 -5.66
C LEU A 132 8.39 15.91 -7.10
N LEU A 133 7.48 15.05 -7.59
CA LEU A 133 6.87 15.20 -8.91
C LEU A 133 6.09 16.51 -8.98
N LEU A 134 5.12 16.73 -8.07
CA LEU A 134 4.32 17.97 -7.99
C LEU A 134 5.19 19.22 -7.96
N TRP A 135 6.27 19.20 -7.16
CA TRP A 135 7.23 20.28 -7.04
C TRP A 135 7.97 20.51 -8.36
N ARG A 136 8.53 19.46 -8.97
CA ARG A 136 9.36 19.57 -10.17
C ARG A 136 8.57 19.97 -11.42
N SER A 137 7.32 19.52 -11.53
CA SER A 137 6.42 19.82 -12.64
C SER A 137 5.63 21.11 -12.44
N HIS A 138 5.79 21.79 -11.30
CA HIS A 138 5.07 23.03 -10.97
C HIS A 138 3.53 22.86 -11.04
N SER A 139 3.04 21.63 -10.80
CA SER A 139 1.61 21.29 -10.94
C SER A 139 0.75 21.66 -9.73
N ILE A 140 1.37 22.12 -8.64
CA ILE A 140 0.69 22.45 -7.38
C ILE A 140 -0.43 23.48 -7.63
N ALA A 141 -0.12 24.55 -8.36
CA ALA A 141 -1.11 25.59 -8.66
C ALA A 141 -2.27 25.05 -9.50
N ALA A 142 -2.00 24.19 -10.48
CA ALA A 142 -3.03 23.62 -11.35
C ALA A 142 -3.93 22.61 -10.63
N LEU A 143 -3.37 21.76 -9.77
CA LEU A 143 -4.10 20.67 -9.11
C LEU A 143 -4.76 21.09 -7.80
N VAL A 144 -4.12 21.98 -7.05
CA VAL A 144 -4.48 22.31 -5.67
C VAL A 144 -4.83 23.78 -5.50
N GLY A 145 -4.42 24.65 -6.42
CA GLY A 145 -4.78 26.08 -6.42
C GLY A 145 -6.28 26.32 -6.29
N PRO A 146 -7.17 25.60 -7.01
CA PRO A 146 -8.62 25.77 -6.86
C PRO A 146 -9.17 25.44 -5.46
N LEU A 147 -8.44 24.68 -4.64
CA LEU A 147 -8.83 24.28 -3.28
C LEU A 147 -8.32 25.24 -2.20
N ALA A 148 -7.35 26.09 -2.53
CA ALA A 148 -6.80 27.09 -1.61
C ALA A 148 -7.53 28.42 -1.79
N VAL A 149 -8.70 28.54 -1.17
CA VAL A 149 -9.57 29.74 -1.20
C VAL A 149 -8.82 30.98 -0.70
N ASP A 150 -9.09 32.11 -1.34
CA ASP A 150 -8.35 33.38 -1.23
C ASP A 150 -8.42 34.01 0.17
N GLY A 151 -7.37 33.80 0.96
CA GLY A 151 -6.96 34.66 2.07
C GLY A 151 -5.45 34.79 2.01
N ASP A 152 -4.94 35.95 1.59
CA ASP A 152 -3.54 36.12 1.15
C ASP A 152 -2.50 35.67 2.19
N ASP A 153 -2.78 35.89 3.49
CA ASP A 153 -1.85 35.53 4.57
C ASP A 153 -1.84 34.02 4.89
N ALA A 154 -2.90 33.28 4.57
CA ALA A 154 -3.04 31.85 4.91
C ALA A 154 -2.84 30.90 3.72
N ARG A 155 -2.75 31.44 2.50
CA ARG A 155 -2.67 30.65 1.26
C ARG A 155 -1.51 29.63 1.24
N PRO A 156 -0.27 29.94 1.68
CA PRO A 156 0.82 28.95 1.67
C PRO A 156 0.57 27.75 2.58
N ALA A 157 0.00 27.98 3.77
CA ALA A 157 -0.34 26.93 4.73
C ALA A 157 -1.46 26.03 4.19
N MET A 158 -2.48 26.63 3.55
CA MET A 158 -3.58 25.90 2.93
C MET A 158 -3.10 25.03 1.76
N LEU A 159 -2.22 25.55 0.92
CA LEU A 159 -1.60 24.77 -0.17
C LEU A 159 -0.79 23.59 0.37
N ALA A 160 0.02 23.81 1.41
CA ALA A 160 0.79 22.74 2.04
C ALA A 160 -0.13 21.63 2.61
N PHE A 161 -1.23 22.01 3.26
CA PHE A 161 -2.23 21.08 3.78
C PHE A 161 -2.83 20.20 2.68
N TRP A 162 -3.27 20.81 1.58
CA TRP A 162 -3.87 20.06 0.48
C TRP A 162 -2.85 19.22 -0.30
N VAL A 163 -1.62 19.71 -0.49
CA VAL A 163 -0.54 18.91 -1.09
C VAL A 163 -0.23 17.70 -0.21
N ALA A 164 -0.15 17.88 1.11
CA ALA A 164 0.03 16.78 2.05
C ALA A 164 -1.14 15.80 2.00
N GLY A 165 -2.37 16.29 1.94
CA GLY A 165 -3.58 15.48 1.80
C GLY A 165 -3.60 14.66 0.51
N LEU A 166 -3.25 15.27 -0.63
CA LEU A 166 -3.21 14.61 -1.92
C LEU A 166 -2.08 13.57 -1.97
N ALA A 167 -0.89 13.90 -1.46
CA ALA A 167 0.22 12.97 -1.36
C ALA A 167 -0.13 11.78 -0.44
N ALA A 168 -0.79 12.04 0.68
CA ALA A 168 -1.24 11.00 1.59
C ALA A 168 -2.29 10.10 0.94
N MET A 169 -3.28 10.68 0.25
CA MET A 169 -4.29 9.92 -0.50
C MET A 169 -3.64 9.04 -1.57
N PHE A 170 -2.72 9.60 -2.35
CA PHE A 170 -1.98 8.87 -3.37
C PHE A 170 -1.20 7.71 -2.76
N GLY A 171 -0.40 7.96 -1.73
CA GLY A 171 0.41 6.92 -1.08
C GLY A 171 -0.42 5.83 -0.42
N VAL A 172 -1.53 6.18 0.25
CA VAL A 172 -2.40 5.19 0.91
C VAL A 172 -3.04 4.30 -0.15
N THR A 173 -3.64 4.92 -1.17
CA THR A 173 -4.33 4.18 -2.23
C THR A 173 -3.37 3.33 -3.06
N SER A 174 -2.12 3.77 -3.28
CA SER A 174 -1.12 2.97 -4.00
C SER A 174 -0.56 1.78 -3.19
N SER A 175 -0.65 1.83 -1.85
CA SER A 175 0.15 0.95 -0.97
C SER A 175 -0.68 0.03 -0.07
N ALA A 176 -1.91 0.41 0.30
CA ALA A 176 -2.70 -0.33 1.30
C ALA A 176 -3.10 -1.72 0.80
N HIS A 177 -3.75 -1.81 -0.36
CA HIS A 177 -4.10 -3.09 -0.98
C HIS A 177 -2.84 -3.89 -1.29
N ALA A 178 -1.80 -3.20 -1.75
CA ALA A 178 -0.56 -3.80 -2.18
C ALA A 178 0.10 -4.56 -1.02
N SER A 179 0.24 -3.91 0.12
CA SER A 179 0.93 -4.47 1.27
C SER A 179 0.23 -5.68 1.86
N ILE A 180 -1.12 -5.66 1.86
CA ILE A 180 -1.92 -6.82 2.25
C ILE A 180 -1.72 -7.94 1.23
N ALA A 181 -1.94 -7.68 -0.06
CA ALA A 181 -1.84 -8.68 -1.11
C ALA A 181 -0.47 -9.36 -1.14
N HIS A 182 0.62 -8.59 -1.06
CA HIS A 182 1.98 -9.14 -1.04
C HIS A 182 2.22 -10.05 0.16
N ALA A 183 1.77 -9.66 1.36
CA ALA A 183 1.93 -10.48 2.56
C ALA A 183 1.20 -11.84 2.46
N TRP A 184 0.12 -11.91 1.68
CA TRP A 184 -0.62 -13.16 1.41
C TRP A 184 -0.03 -13.98 0.26
N LEU A 185 0.45 -13.31 -0.80
CA LEU A 185 1.02 -13.96 -1.98
C LEU A 185 2.40 -14.52 -1.70
N ALA A 186 3.30 -13.74 -1.09
CA ALA A 186 4.72 -14.07 -1.02
C ALA A 186 5.11 -14.95 0.19
N PHE A 187 4.27 -15.01 1.23
CA PHE A 187 4.55 -15.77 2.45
C PHE A 187 3.58 -16.94 2.68
N GLU A 188 4.14 -18.06 3.13
CA GLU A 188 3.46 -19.21 3.74
C GLU A 188 3.50 -19.11 5.27
N ALA A 189 2.41 -19.56 5.91
CA ALA A 189 2.26 -19.61 7.36
C ALA A 189 2.45 -21.04 7.87
#